data_AF-A0A171A293-F1
#
_entry.id   AF-A0A171A293-F1
#
_cell.length_a   1.000
_cell.length_b   1.000
_cell.length_c   1.000
_cell.angle_alpha   90.00
_cell.angle_beta   90.00
_cell.angle_gamma   90.00
#
_symmetry.space_group_name_H-M   'P 1'
#
loop_
_entity.id
_entity.type
_entity.pdbx_description
1 polymer ?
#
loop_
_entity_poly.entity_id
_entity_poly.type
_entity_poly.pdbx_seq_one_letter_code
_entity_poly.pdbx_strand_id
1 'polypeptide(L)'
;MGSTKHLAAMSTLSAKLRKTFATMRLEQRKMQKVLDEEAKSLNMRLRTVFCNVCKLNYRTLKSQHQNSASHKKMREFQAPYCRVCRVGYKSSWAYEVHLCELQHIKRKARLERLSNPPGAKDLDEDINLDTNNFMVLDAVGSGDDSEGEKTENEVAEEKADDVKEKIKDGSKEKKKKE
;
A
#
# COMPACT_ATOMS: atom_id res chain seq x y z
N MET A 1 -17.86 21.48 -10.47
CA MET A 1 -16.98 21.43 -11.67
C MET A 1 -15.65 22.09 -11.32
N GLY A 2 -14.52 21.45 -11.63
CA GLY A 2 -13.20 22.00 -11.30
C GLY A 2 -12.87 23.24 -12.13
N SER A 3 -12.04 24.13 -11.59
CA SER A 3 -11.52 25.30 -12.33
C SER A 3 -10.91 24.88 -13.67
N THR A 4 -11.04 25.71 -14.71
CA THR A 4 -10.45 25.46 -16.04
C THR A 4 -8.94 25.20 -15.96
N LYS A 5 -8.25 25.90 -15.05
CA LYS A 5 -6.82 25.69 -14.76
C LYS A 5 -6.53 24.28 -14.24
N HIS A 6 -7.39 23.78 -13.35
CA HIS A 6 -7.27 22.43 -12.80
C HIS A 6 -7.49 21.36 -13.88
N LEU A 7 -8.50 21.53 -14.73
CA LEU A 7 -8.77 20.61 -15.83
C LEU A 7 -7.59 20.55 -16.82
N ALA A 8 -7.01 21.71 -17.16
CA ALA A 8 -5.82 21.78 -18.00
C ALA A 8 -4.62 21.08 -17.35
N ALA A 9 -4.35 21.35 -16.07
CA ALA A 9 -3.27 20.70 -15.33
C ALA A 9 -3.44 19.17 -15.31
N MET A 10 -4.65 18.69 -15.01
CA MET A 10 -5.00 17.26 -15.01
C MET A 10 -4.81 16.61 -16.39
N SER A 11 -5.21 17.28 -17.47
CA SER A 11 -4.98 16.79 -18.84
C SER A 11 -3.49 16.65 -19.15
N THR A 12 -2.69 17.67 -18.81
CA THR A 12 -1.22 17.60 -19.02
C THR A 12 -0.58 16.49 -18.20
N LEU A 13 -1.05 16.25 -16.97
CA LEU A 13 -0.57 15.17 -16.11
C LEU A 13 -0.90 13.80 -16.72
N SER A 14 -2.13 13.60 -17.19
CA SER A 14 -2.52 12.37 -17.89
C SER A 14 -1.64 12.09 -19.12
N ALA A 15 -1.32 13.12 -19.90
CA ALA A 15 -0.42 12.99 -21.05
C ALA A 15 1.00 12.60 -20.60
N LYS A 16 1.52 13.21 -19.53
CA LYS A 16 2.82 12.88 -18.94
C LYS A 16 2.88 11.42 -18.48
N LEU A 17 1.89 10.95 -17.72
CA LEU A 17 1.83 9.57 -17.23
C LEU A 17 1.78 8.54 -18.37
N ARG A 18 1.01 8.84 -19.43
CA ARG A 18 0.98 7.99 -20.63
C ARG A 18 2.35 7.95 -21.32
N LYS A 19 3.01 9.11 -21.45
CA LYS A 19 4.35 9.22 -22.03
C LYS A 19 5.38 8.45 -21.21
N THR A 20 5.41 8.61 -19.88
CA THR A 20 6.36 7.90 -19.01
C THR A 20 6.16 6.38 -19.09
N PHE A 21 4.91 5.91 -19.11
CA PHE A 21 4.68 4.47 -19.25
C PHE A 21 5.09 3.93 -20.62
N ALA A 22 4.89 4.71 -21.68
CA ALA A 22 5.37 4.36 -23.01
C ALA A 22 6.90 4.31 -23.09
N THR A 23 7.61 5.25 -22.45
CA THR A 23 9.08 5.23 -22.41
C THR A 23 9.62 4.02 -21.67
N MET A 24 9.04 3.66 -20.52
CA MET A 24 9.41 2.44 -19.79
C MET A 24 9.25 1.17 -20.65
N ARG A 25 8.17 1.08 -21.42
CA ARG A 25 7.93 -0.04 -22.35
C ARG A 25 8.95 -0.10 -23.47
N LEU A 26 9.32 1.05 -24.05
CA LEU A 26 10.32 1.12 -25.11
C LEU A 26 11.69 0.70 -24.61
N GLU A 27 12.09 1.17 -23.42
CA GLU A 27 13.34 0.77 -22.77
C GLU A 27 13.37 -0.74 -22.52
N GLN A 28 12.30 -1.30 -21.97
CA GLN A 28 12.22 -2.75 -21.75
C GLN A 28 12.30 -3.56 -23.06
N ARG A 29 11.68 -3.08 -24.14
CA ARG A 29 11.77 -3.72 -25.46
C ARG A 29 13.20 -3.67 -26.01
N LYS A 30 13.93 -2.57 -25.81
CA LYS A 30 15.35 -2.49 -26.20
C LYS A 30 16.18 -3.53 -25.45
N MET A 31 15.99 -3.65 -24.13
CA MET A 31 16.69 -4.65 -23.31
C MET A 31 16.35 -6.08 -23.76
N GLN A 32 15.08 -6.38 -24.06
CA GLN A 32 14.68 -7.71 -24.53
C GLN A 32 15.29 -8.07 -25.89
N LYS A 33 15.48 -7.09 -26.79
CA LYS A 33 16.15 -7.34 -28.08
C LYS A 33 17.59 -7.82 -27.89
N VAL A 34 18.33 -7.20 -26.98
CA VAL A 34 19.70 -7.60 -26.65
C VAL A 34 19.73 -9.04 -26.13
N LEU A 35 18.85 -9.38 -25.19
CA LEU A 35 18.72 -10.75 -24.66
C LEU A 35 18.33 -11.76 -25.75
N ASP A 36 17.44 -11.38 -26.66
CA ASP A 36 16.99 -12.24 -27.75
C ASP A 36 18.12 -12.45 -28.79
N GLU A 37 18.97 -11.46 -29.03
CA GLU A 37 20.15 -11.57 -29.90
C GLU A 37 21.24 -12.46 -29.29
N GLU A 38 21.51 -12.31 -27.99
CA GLU A 38 22.43 -13.17 -27.24
C GLU A 38 21.93 -14.63 -27.17
N ALA A 39 20.65 -14.84 -26.92
CA ALA A 39 20.07 -16.18 -26.93
C ALA A 39 20.17 -16.84 -28.32
N LYS A 40 20.03 -16.06 -29.40
CA LYS A 40 20.22 -16.54 -30.78
C LYS A 40 21.68 -16.92 -31.05
N SER A 41 22.65 -16.11 -30.63
CA SER A 41 24.07 -16.42 -30.84
C SER A 41 24.50 -17.69 -30.08
N LEU A 42 23.90 -17.94 -28.91
CA LEU A 42 24.09 -19.16 -28.13
C LEU A 42 23.24 -20.35 -28.59
N ASN A 43 22.50 -20.23 -29.71
CA ASN A 43 21.57 -21.24 -30.22
C ASN A 43 20.54 -21.74 -29.18
N MET A 44 20.19 -20.90 -28.19
CA MET A 44 19.22 -21.24 -27.17
C MET A 44 17.78 -21.10 -27.69
N ARG A 45 17.04 -22.22 -27.70
CA ARG A 45 15.62 -22.25 -28.07
C ARG A 45 14.73 -21.92 -26.87
N LEU A 46 14.60 -20.63 -26.59
CA LEU A 46 13.79 -20.15 -25.47
C LEU A 46 12.30 -20.01 -25.81
N ARG A 47 11.42 -20.52 -24.94
CA ARG A 47 9.96 -20.39 -25.05
C ARG A 47 9.54 -18.93 -24.89
N THR A 48 8.67 -18.45 -25.79
CA THR A 48 8.09 -17.11 -25.68
C THR A 48 6.89 -17.10 -24.74
N VAL A 49 6.84 -16.10 -23.85
CA VAL A 49 5.74 -15.87 -22.91
C VAL A 49 5.31 -14.41 -22.96
N PHE A 50 4.00 -14.14 -22.89
CA PHE A 50 3.46 -12.79 -22.86
C PHE A 50 3.27 -12.27 -21.43
N CYS A 51 3.60 -11.00 -21.21
CA CYS A 51 3.38 -10.31 -19.94
C CYS A 51 2.32 -9.20 -20.07
N ASN A 52 1.27 -9.26 -19.23
CA ASN A 52 0.18 -8.29 -19.24
C ASN A 52 0.55 -6.90 -18.71
N VAL A 53 1.50 -6.80 -17.77
CA VAL A 53 1.98 -5.52 -17.21
C VAL A 53 2.84 -4.81 -18.26
N CYS A 54 3.84 -5.54 -18.77
CA CYS A 54 4.84 -5.03 -19.69
C CYS A 54 4.30 -4.86 -21.12
N LYS A 55 3.26 -5.61 -21.51
CA LYS A 55 2.81 -5.76 -22.90
C LYS A 55 3.99 -6.10 -23.82
N LEU A 56 4.74 -7.11 -23.37
CA LEU A 56 5.98 -7.60 -23.96
C LEU A 56 5.93 -9.14 -24.05
N ASN A 57 6.45 -9.66 -25.16
CA ASN A 57 6.80 -11.07 -25.30
C ASN A 57 8.25 -11.24 -24.83
N TYR A 58 8.46 -12.01 -23.77
CA TYR A 58 9.78 -12.28 -23.21
C TYR A 58 10.12 -13.76 -23.37
N ARG A 59 11.42 -14.07 -23.32
CA ARG A 59 11.94 -15.44 -23.52
C ARG A 59 12.69 -16.00 -22.32
N THR A 60 12.71 -15.30 -21.19
CA THR A 60 13.30 -15.78 -19.93
C THR A 60 12.29 -16.59 -19.11
N LEU A 61 12.76 -17.24 -18.03
CA LEU A 61 11.84 -17.86 -17.08
C LEU A 61 10.87 -16.81 -16.50
N LYS A 62 9.62 -17.21 -16.26
CA LYS A 62 8.58 -16.32 -15.71
C LYS A 62 9.03 -15.64 -14.40
N SER A 63 9.67 -16.39 -13.50
CA SER A 63 10.19 -15.88 -12.23
C SER A 63 11.28 -14.82 -12.45
N GLN A 64 12.21 -15.05 -13.37
CA GLN A 64 13.26 -14.09 -13.73
C GLN A 64 12.66 -12.80 -14.31
N HIS A 65 11.69 -12.91 -15.21
CA HIS A 65 11.01 -11.73 -15.77
C HIS A 65 10.26 -10.94 -14.68
N GLN A 66 9.47 -11.61 -13.84
CA GLN A 66 8.71 -10.97 -12.77
C GLN A 66 9.61 -10.30 -11.72
N ASN A 67 10.78 -10.87 -11.46
CA ASN A 67 11.75 -10.33 -10.52
C ASN A 67 12.65 -9.25 -11.11
N SER A 68 12.65 -9.06 -12.44
CA SER A 68 13.44 -8.03 -13.10
C SER A 68 13.09 -6.62 -12.62
N ALA A 69 14.10 -5.74 -12.55
CA ALA A 69 13.92 -4.37 -12.09
C ALA A 69 12.93 -3.59 -12.98
N SER A 70 12.95 -3.82 -14.29
CA SER A 70 12.03 -3.16 -15.24
C SER A 70 10.57 -3.57 -14.99
N HIS A 71 10.31 -4.86 -14.78
CA HIS A 71 8.96 -5.35 -14.47
C HIS A 71 8.43 -4.78 -13.15
N LYS A 72 9.26 -4.79 -12.10
CA LYS A 72 8.90 -4.24 -10.78
C LYS A 72 8.55 -2.76 -10.88
N LYS A 73 9.41 -1.96 -11.51
CA LYS A 73 9.18 -0.53 -11.73
C LYS A 73 7.88 -0.26 -12.50
N MET A 74 7.62 -1.01 -13.58
CA MET A 74 6.38 -0.85 -14.35
C MET A 74 5.13 -1.22 -13.55
N ARG A 75 5.20 -2.30 -12.76
CA ARG A 75 4.10 -2.75 -11.92
C ARG A 75 3.78 -1.73 -10.83
N GLU A 76 4.81 -1.22 -10.16
CA GLU A 76 4.67 -0.19 -9.13
C GLU A 76 4.12 1.11 -9.71
N PHE A 77 4.62 1.55 -10.87
CA PHE A 77 4.09 2.71 -11.56
C PHE A 77 2.60 2.53 -11.89
N GLN A 78 2.20 1.37 -12.42
CA GLN A 78 0.82 1.12 -12.82
C GLN A 78 -0.13 0.99 -11.61
N ALA A 79 0.33 0.42 -10.50
CA ALA A 79 -0.51 0.15 -9.34
C ALA A 79 0.05 0.79 -8.06
N PRO A 80 0.05 2.14 -7.98
CA PRO A 80 0.56 2.85 -6.81
C PRO A 80 -0.36 2.68 -5.60
N TYR A 81 0.21 2.90 -4.42
CA TYR A 81 -0.46 2.76 -3.13
C TYR A 81 -0.40 4.08 -2.34
N CYS A 82 -1.56 4.54 -1.88
CA CYS A 82 -1.66 5.71 -1.03
C CYS A 82 -1.41 5.35 0.43
N ARG A 83 -0.33 5.86 1.04
CA ARG A 83 -0.03 5.60 2.47
C ARG A 83 -0.95 6.34 3.44
N VAL A 84 -1.45 7.51 3.03
CA VAL A 84 -2.41 8.32 3.81
C VAL A 84 -3.76 7.61 3.89
N CYS A 85 -4.25 7.08 2.77
CA CYS A 85 -5.56 6.46 2.72
C CYS A 85 -5.54 4.94 2.89
N ARG A 86 -4.36 4.32 2.79
CA ARG A 86 -4.14 2.87 2.81
C ARG A 86 -4.90 2.13 1.70
N VAL A 87 -4.95 2.71 0.51
CA VAL A 87 -5.68 2.18 -0.66
C VAL A 87 -4.72 2.02 -1.84
N GLY A 88 -4.82 0.87 -2.53
CA GLY A 88 -4.12 0.60 -3.78
C GLY A 88 -4.97 0.94 -5.01
N TYR A 89 -4.34 1.49 -6.03
CA TYR A 89 -5.02 1.92 -7.26
C TYR A 89 -4.68 1.01 -8.43
N LYS A 90 -5.59 0.91 -9.40
CA LYS A 90 -5.41 0.07 -10.60
C LYS A 90 -4.64 0.79 -11.73
N SER A 91 -4.45 2.09 -11.62
CA SER A 91 -3.71 2.92 -12.58
C SER A 91 -3.07 4.12 -11.86
N SER A 92 -1.93 4.59 -12.37
CA SER A 92 -1.29 5.83 -11.89
C SER A 92 -2.22 7.04 -12.01
N TRP A 93 -3.04 7.08 -13.07
CA TRP A 93 -4.01 8.15 -13.28
C TRP A 93 -5.08 8.19 -12.17
N ALA A 94 -5.65 7.04 -11.81
CA ALA A 94 -6.64 6.97 -10.74
C ALA A 94 -6.05 7.42 -9.38
N TYR A 95 -4.76 7.16 -9.16
CA TYR A 95 -4.06 7.64 -7.98
C TYR A 95 -3.88 9.16 -7.98
N GLU A 96 -3.49 9.77 -9.10
CA GLU A 96 -3.39 11.23 -9.20
C GLU A 96 -4.75 11.91 -8.95
N VAL A 97 -5.82 11.37 -9.52
CA VAL A 97 -7.18 11.87 -9.26
C VAL A 97 -7.52 11.78 -7.77
N HIS A 98 -7.16 10.66 -7.12
CA HIS A 98 -7.35 10.48 -5.69
C HIS A 98 -6.62 11.55 -4.85
N LEU A 99 -5.39 11.92 -5.21
CA LEU A 99 -4.63 12.94 -4.48
C LEU A 99 -5.34 14.31 -4.49
N CYS A 100 -6.17 14.57 -5.49
CA CYS A 100 -6.97 15.79 -5.61
C CYS A 100 -8.32 15.71 -4.86
N GLU A 101 -8.69 14.56 -4.30
CA GLU A 101 -9.95 14.43 -3.56
C GLU A 101 -9.89 15.16 -2.21
N LEU A 102 -10.96 15.88 -1.87
CA LEU A 102 -11.05 16.60 -0.59
C LEU A 102 -10.85 15.68 0.62
N GLN A 103 -11.31 14.43 0.53
CA GLN A 103 -11.13 13.43 1.60
C GLN A 103 -9.66 13.10 1.82
N HIS A 104 -8.90 12.90 0.75
CA HIS A 104 -7.46 12.69 0.82
C HIS A 104 -6.77 13.91 1.45
N ILE A 105 -7.05 15.10 0.94
CA ILE A 105 -6.41 16.36 1.37
C ILE A 105 -6.66 16.60 2.88
N LYS A 106 -7.91 16.45 3.34
CA LYS A 106 -8.26 16.59 4.76
C LYS A 106 -7.54 15.57 5.64
N ARG A 107 -7.49 14.30 5.21
CA ARG A 107 -6.82 13.24 5.97
C ARG A 107 -5.32 13.46 6.04
N LYS A 108 -4.70 13.86 4.93
CA LYS A 108 -3.26 14.18 4.85
C LYS A 108 -2.91 15.33 5.80
N ALA A 109 -3.66 16.43 5.75
CA ALA A 109 -3.43 17.57 6.63
C ALA A 109 -3.58 17.22 8.13
N ARG A 110 -4.53 16.34 8.48
CA ARG A 110 -4.67 15.86 9.86
C ARG A 110 -3.47 15.03 10.29
N LEU A 111 -3.01 14.09 9.46
CA LEU A 111 -1.84 13.27 9.77
C LEU A 111 -0.57 14.12 9.94
N GLU A 112 -0.37 15.12 9.07
CA GLU A 112 0.78 16.02 9.15
C GLU A 112 0.82 16.80 10.47
N ARG A 113 -0.34 17.28 10.96
CA ARG A 113 -0.46 17.96 12.27
C ARG A 113 -0.16 17.03 13.46
N LEU A 114 -0.54 15.75 13.36
CA LEU A 114 -0.24 14.77 14.42
C LEU A 114 1.24 14.38 14.41
N SER A 115 1.86 14.27 13.24
CA SER A 115 3.28 13.95 13.13
C SER A 115 4.20 15.13 13.42
N ASN A 116 3.70 16.35 13.34
CA ASN A 116 4.45 17.57 13.61
C ASN A 116 3.59 18.53 14.44
N PRO A 117 3.45 18.26 15.75
CA PRO A 117 2.65 19.11 16.63
C PRO A 117 3.23 20.53 16.65
N PRO A 118 2.39 21.58 16.68
CA PRO A 118 2.87 22.94 16.86
C PRO A 118 3.72 23.01 18.13
N GLY A 119 5.00 23.39 18.00
CA GLY A 119 5.99 23.38 19.09
C GLY A 119 7.13 22.36 18.94
N ALA A 120 7.05 21.41 17.99
CA ALA A 120 8.13 20.44 17.76
C ALA A 120 9.32 21.01 16.96
N LYS A 121 9.21 22.22 16.39
CA LYS A 121 10.28 22.86 15.61
C LYS A 121 11.25 23.70 16.43
N ASP A 122 10.97 23.90 17.71
CA ASP A 122 11.81 24.69 18.63
C ASP A 122 12.59 23.80 19.61
N LEU A 123 12.63 22.47 19.39
CA LEU A 123 13.43 21.52 20.18
C LEU A 123 14.74 21.07 19.48
N ASP A 124 15.07 21.68 18.34
CA ASP A 124 16.28 21.34 17.57
C ASP A 124 17.50 22.23 17.93
N GLU A 125 17.47 22.95 19.06
CA GLU A 125 18.69 23.49 19.68
C GLU A 125 18.81 23.02 21.14
N ASP A 126 19.73 22.08 21.36
CA ASP A 126 20.39 21.77 22.64
C ASP A 126 19.53 21.63 23.91
N ILE A 127 18.42 20.90 23.86
CA ILE A 127 17.83 20.32 25.09
C ILE A 127 18.48 18.95 25.30
N ASN A 128 19.61 18.96 26.00
CA ASN A 128 20.17 17.78 26.66
C ASN A 128 19.18 17.32 27.75
N LEU A 129 18.14 16.61 27.32
CA LEU A 129 17.09 16.12 28.19
C LEU A 129 17.66 14.95 29.00
N ASP A 130 18.17 15.24 30.19
CA ASP A 130 18.70 14.24 31.10
C ASP A 130 17.62 13.21 31.42
N THR A 131 17.78 12.01 30.86
CA THR A 131 16.86 10.89 31.06
C THR A 131 16.81 10.41 32.52
N ASN A 132 17.73 10.88 33.38
CA ASN A 132 17.71 10.60 34.81
C ASN A 132 16.78 11.52 35.61
N ASN A 133 16.23 12.59 35.01
CA ASN A 133 15.31 13.51 35.66
C ASN A 133 13.82 13.24 35.34
N PHE A 134 13.50 12.07 34.77
CA PHE A 134 12.11 11.62 34.73
C PHE A 134 11.68 11.14 36.12
N MET A 135 11.17 12.06 36.93
CA MET A 135 10.45 11.71 38.16
C MET A 135 9.16 10.97 37.79
N VAL A 136 9.10 9.68 38.14
CA VAL A 136 7.87 8.90 38.11
C VAL A 136 6.99 9.42 39.24
N LEU A 137 5.95 10.20 38.89
CA LEU A 137 4.89 10.58 39.82
C LEU A 137 4.11 9.31 40.19
N ASP A 138 4.43 8.72 41.33
CA ASP A 138 3.62 7.67 41.95
C ASP A 138 2.33 8.29 42.46
N ALA A 139 1.19 7.83 41.96
CA ALA A 139 -0.11 8.29 42.38
C ALA A 139 -0.46 7.63 43.73
N VAL A 140 0.20 8.07 44.80
CA VAL A 140 -0.14 7.70 46.18
C VAL A 140 -1.36 8.51 46.61
N GLY A 141 -2.55 7.98 46.32
CA GLY A 141 -3.78 8.43 46.96
C GLY A 141 -3.81 7.95 48.41
N SER A 142 -3.42 8.81 49.35
CA SER A 142 -3.74 8.62 50.77
C SER A 142 -5.24 8.82 50.96
N GLY A 143 -5.93 7.77 51.37
CA GLY A 143 -7.33 7.80 51.71
C GLY A 143 -7.64 8.66 52.94
N ASP A 144 -8.91 9.04 53.04
CA ASP A 144 -9.59 9.17 54.32
C ASP A 144 -10.91 8.39 54.23
N ASP A 145 -11.10 7.51 55.21
CA ASP A 145 -12.20 6.56 55.36
C ASP A 145 -13.45 7.25 55.91
N SER A 146 -14.62 6.98 55.35
CA SER A 146 -15.86 6.87 56.15
C SER A 146 -16.96 6.10 55.40
N GLU A 147 -17.02 4.82 55.74
CA GLU A 147 -18.20 3.99 56.07
C GLU A 147 -19.43 3.90 55.14
N GLY A 148 -19.76 2.63 54.78
CA GLY A 148 -21.09 2.14 54.39
C GLY A 148 -21.27 2.01 52.87
N GLU A 149 -21.57 0.87 52.24
CA GLU A 149 -22.19 -0.37 52.69
C GLU A 149 -21.68 -1.55 51.85
N LYS A 150 -21.61 -2.71 52.51
CA LYS A 150 -21.47 -4.03 51.91
C LYS A 150 -22.66 -4.36 51.02
N THR A 151 -22.42 -4.90 49.83
CA THR A 151 -23.06 -6.16 49.42
C THR A 151 -22.12 -6.94 48.52
N GLU A 152 -21.53 -7.97 49.13
CA GLU A 152 -20.91 -9.13 48.51
C GLU A 152 -21.97 -9.89 47.68
N ASN A 153 -21.66 -10.31 46.46
CA ASN A 153 -21.71 -11.74 46.13
C ASN A 153 -20.94 -12.04 44.84
N GLU A 154 -19.83 -12.75 45.01
CA GLU A 154 -19.09 -13.43 43.96
C GLU A 154 -19.77 -14.78 43.66
N VAL A 155 -19.95 -15.12 42.39
CA VAL A 155 -19.84 -16.51 41.94
C VAL A 155 -19.12 -16.52 40.59
N ALA A 156 -17.94 -17.11 40.59
CA ALA A 156 -17.15 -17.45 39.43
C ALA A 156 -17.83 -18.57 38.61
N GLU A 157 -17.66 -18.58 37.28
CA GLU A 157 -17.08 -19.70 36.56
C GLU A 157 -16.99 -19.43 35.04
N GLU A 158 -15.83 -19.80 34.51
CA GLU A 158 -15.41 -19.83 33.12
C GLU A 158 -16.32 -20.74 32.27
N LYS A 159 -16.56 -20.41 30.98
CA LYS A 159 -16.42 -21.35 29.83
C LYS A 159 -16.29 -20.59 28.51
N ALA A 160 -15.20 -20.89 27.81
CA ALA A 160 -15.09 -20.74 26.37
C ALA A 160 -15.95 -21.82 25.69
N ASP A 161 -16.61 -21.51 24.57
CA ASP A 161 -16.77 -22.49 23.48
C ASP A 161 -17.17 -21.85 22.14
N ASP A 162 -16.58 -22.46 21.11
CA ASP A 162 -16.68 -22.27 19.67
C ASP A 162 -18.13 -22.18 19.15
N VAL A 163 -18.40 -21.26 18.20
CA VAL A 163 -19.50 -21.42 17.23
C VAL A 163 -18.93 -21.56 15.82
N LYS A 164 -18.82 -22.82 15.41
CA LYS A 164 -18.63 -23.26 14.03
C LYS A 164 -19.87 -24.03 13.61
N GLU A 165 -20.80 -23.38 12.90
CA GLU A 165 -21.77 -24.11 12.09
C GLU A 165 -21.52 -23.88 10.59
N LYS A 166 -21.22 -25.01 9.96
CA LYS A 166 -21.18 -25.24 8.53
C LYS A 166 -22.61 -25.48 8.05
N ILE A 167 -22.99 -24.86 6.94
CA ILE A 167 -23.99 -25.45 6.04
C ILE A 167 -23.30 -25.78 4.72
N LYS A 168 -23.13 -27.09 4.52
CA LYS A 168 -22.92 -27.86 3.27
C LYS A 168 -23.97 -27.50 2.22
N ASP A 169 -23.94 -27.83 0.94
CA ASP A 169 -23.09 -28.51 -0.04
C ASP A 169 -23.78 -28.19 -1.38
N GLY A 170 -23.09 -28.22 -2.52
CA GLY A 170 -23.79 -28.06 -3.79
C GLY A 170 -22.95 -27.98 -5.05
N SER A 171 -21.94 -28.83 -5.17
CA SER A 171 -21.21 -29.06 -6.43
C SER A 171 -22.15 -29.55 -7.54
N LYS A 172 -22.02 -29.01 -8.75
CA LYS A 172 -22.41 -29.72 -9.99
C LYS A 172 -21.58 -29.25 -11.17
N GLU A 173 -20.49 -29.98 -11.40
CA GLU A 173 -19.89 -30.16 -12.72
C GLU A 173 -20.96 -30.68 -13.71
N LYS A 174 -20.97 -30.12 -14.93
CA LYS A 174 -21.50 -30.82 -16.10
C LYS A 174 -20.48 -30.78 -17.22
N LYS A 175 -19.91 -31.95 -17.48
CA LYS A 175 -19.15 -32.35 -18.65
C LYS A 175 -20.09 -33.09 -19.60
N LYS A 176 -20.17 -32.64 -20.86
CA LYS A 176 -20.70 -33.36 -22.05
C LYS A 176 -20.09 -32.58 -23.23
N LYS A 177 -19.15 -33.07 -24.03
CA LYS A 177 -19.05 -34.28 -24.86
C LYS A 177 -20.23 -34.42 -25.83
N GLU A 178 -20.09 -33.77 -26.97
CA GLU A 178 -20.50 -34.22 -28.30
C GLU A 178 -19.30 -34.02 -29.24
#